data_AF-A0A7J0E836-F1
#
_entry.id   AF-A0A7J0E836-F1
#
_cell.length_a   1.000
_cell.length_b   1.000
_cell.length_c   1.000
_cell.angle_alpha   90.00
_cell.angle_beta   90.00
_cell.angle_gamma   90.00
#
_symmetry.space_group_name_H-M   'P 1'
#
loop_
_entity.id
_entity.type
_entity.pdbx_description
1 polymer ?
#
loop_
_entity_poly.entity_id
_entity_poly.type
_entity_poly.pdbx_seq_one_letter_code
_entity_poly.pdbx_strand_id
1 'polypeptide(L)' 'MYRTHRSNIIKKEDQDKIGEGSFGTVCKGKIPNDVHVAVKILNNVKGNGDEFTNEVGTMGKIHHINVVRLVGYCADGF' A
#
# COMPACT_ATOMS: atom_id res chain seq x y z
N MET A 1 -6.61 -10.27 0.76
CA MET A 1 -6.05 -8.96 1.16
C MET A 1 -5.24 -9.18 2.43
N TYR A 2 -3.96 -8.82 2.44
CA TYR A 2 -3.11 -8.92 3.63
C TYR A 2 -3.26 -7.67 4.49
N ARG A 3 -3.51 -7.84 5.80
CA ARG A 3 -3.32 -6.78 6.80
C ARG A 3 -2.01 -7.07 7.51
N THR A 4 -1.07 -6.12 7.48
CA THR A 4 0.28 -6.33 8.05
C THR A 4 0.62 -5.28 9.10
N HIS A 5 1.44 -5.68 10.07
CA HIS A 5 2.21 -4.76 10.89
C HIS A 5 3.51 -4.36 10.17
N ARG A 6 3.98 -3.14 10.43
CA ARG A 6 4.99 -2.34 9.69
C ARG A 6 6.30 -3.08 9.37
N SER A 7 6.63 -4.14 10.11
CA SER A 7 7.98 -4.72 10.12
C SER A 7 8.15 -6.07 9.42
N ASN A 8 7.09 -6.78 9.01
CA ASN A 8 7.24 -8.22 8.72
C ASN A 8 6.97 -8.68 7.29
N ILE A 9 6.46 -7.84 6.38
CA ILE A 9 6.01 -8.33 5.06
C ILE A 9 6.56 -7.54 3.87
N ILE A 10 6.80 -6.23 4.00
CA ILE A 10 7.26 -5.42 2.87
C ILE A 10 8.70 -4.99 3.14
N LYS A 11 9.66 -5.61 2.46
CA LYS A 11 11.03 -5.08 2.40
C LYS A 11 11.06 -3.95 1.38
N LYS A 12 11.50 -2.78 1.83
CA LYS A 12 11.89 -1.66 0.95
C LYS A 12 13.33 -1.93 0.51
N GLU A 13 13.56 -2.00 -0.79
CA GLU A 13 14.89 -2.06 -1.41
C GLU A 13 15.50 -0.63 -1.46
N ASP A 14 16.83 -0.53 -1.57
CA ASP A 14 17.54 0.77 -1.58
C ASP A 14 17.35 1.49 -2.94
N GLN A 15 17.15 2.82 -2.92
CA GLN A 15 16.79 3.67 -4.08
C GLN A 15 15.41 3.40 -4.73
N ASP A 16 14.43 3.01 -3.92
CA ASP A 16 13.16 2.44 -4.40
C ASP A 16 12.06 3.40 -4.83
N LYS A 17 12.26 4.71 -4.81
CA LYS A 17 11.19 5.64 -5.22
C LYS A 17 10.95 5.52 -6.71
N ILE A 18 9.77 5.03 -7.08
CA ILE A 18 9.35 4.89 -8.49
C ILE A 18 8.34 5.96 -8.91
N GLY A 19 7.81 6.75 -7.96
CA GLY A 19 6.95 7.88 -8.28
C GLY A 19 6.55 8.70 -7.06
N GLU A 20 6.01 9.88 -7.31
CA GLU A 20 5.40 10.76 -6.30
C GLU A 20 4.21 11.50 -6.91
N GLY A 21 3.17 11.67 -6.12
CA GLY A 21 2.03 12.52 -6.46
C GLY A 21 1.50 13.22 -5.22
N SER A 22 0.41 13.96 -5.39
CA SER A 22 -0.22 14.75 -4.31
C SER A 22 -0.58 13.93 -3.06
N PHE A 23 -0.88 12.64 -3.23
CA PHE A 23 -1.33 11.76 -2.15
C PHE A 23 -0.22 10.93 -1.51
N GLY A 24 1.03 11.00 -2.00
CA GLY A 24 2.07 10.14 -1.45
C GLY A 24 3.22 9.79 -2.39
N THR A 25 4.17 9.07 -1.82
CA THR A 25 5.31 8.50 -2.54
C THR A 25 5.03 7.04 -2.87
N VAL A 26 5.36 6.62 -4.08
CA VAL A 26 5.33 5.21 -4.48
C VAL A 26 6.74 4.67 -4.49
N CYS A 27 6.96 3.59 -3.76
CA CYS A 27 8.20 2.84 -3.75
C CYS A 27 8.01 1.45 -4.37
N LYS A 28 9.07 0.88 -4.92
CA LYS A 28 9.12 -0.56 -5.15
C LYS A 28 9.19 -1.29 -3.80
N GLY A 29 8.81 -2.55 -3.79
CA GLY A 29 8.91 -3.40 -2.61
C GLY A 29 8.70 -4.86 -2.98
N LYS A 30 8.91 -5.72 -1.98
CA LYS A 30 8.84 -7.16 -2.15
C LYS A 30 8.12 -7.79 -0.97
N ILE A 31 7.15 -8.66 -1.25
CA ILE A 31 6.41 -9.45 -0.25
C ILE A 31 6.96 -10.88 -0.17
N PRO A 32 6.58 -11.69 0.85
CA PRO A 32 6.94 -13.11 0.90
C PRO A 32 6.55 -13.82 -0.41
N ASN A 33 7.36 -14.79 -0.82
CA ASN A 33 7.29 -15.50 -2.12
C ASN A 33 7.86 -14.74 -3.32
N ASP A 34 8.73 -13.76 -3.08
CA ASP A 34 9.46 -13.07 -4.15
C ASP A 34 8.55 -12.26 -5.12
N VAL A 35 7.37 -11.87 -4.64
CA VAL A 35 6.43 -11.08 -5.45
C VAL A 35 6.79 -9.60 -5.29
N HIS A 36 7.11 -8.96 -6.41
CA HIS A 36 7.34 -7.52 -6.48
C HIS A 36 6.02 -6.76 -6.43
N VAL A 37 6.01 -5.65 -5.68
CA VAL A 37 4.84 -4.80 -5.48
C VAL A 37 5.21 -3.32 -5.58
N ALA A 38 4.21 -2.50 -5.90
CA ALA A 38 4.29 -1.05 -5.69
C ALA A 38 3.69 -0.72 -4.32
N VAL A 39 4.44 -0.02 -3.49
CA VAL A 39 4.08 0.38 -2.13
C VAL A 39 3.79 1.86 -2.14
N LYS A 40 2.51 2.24 -2.07
CA LYS A 40 2.12 3.64 -1.94
C LYS A 40 2.09 4.05 -0.48
N ILE A 41 3.00 4.95 -0.11
CA ILE A 41 3.11 5.56 1.21
C ILE A 41 2.34 6.87 1.15
N LEU A 42 1.22 6.95 1.88
CA LEU A 42 0.38 8.14 1.90
C LEU A 42 1.05 9.27 2.70
N ASN A 43 1.04 10.47 2.15
CA ASN A 43 1.52 11.66 2.86
C ASN A 43 0.41 12.19 3.76
N ASN A 44 0.77 12.60 4.98
CA ASN A 44 -0.03 13.51 5.81
C ASN A 44 -1.50 13.08 5.98
N VAL A 45 -1.73 11.82 6.36
CA VAL A 45 -3.09 11.32 6.56
C VAL A 45 -3.68 12.04 7.77
N LYS A 46 -4.70 12.87 7.53
CA LYS A 46 -5.43 13.59 8.57
C LYS A 46 -6.69 12.79 8.94
N GLY A 47 -7.06 12.80 10.21
CA GLY A 47 -8.27 12.13 10.70
C GLY A 47 -8.01 10.79 11.38
N ASN A 48 -9.07 10.03 11.64
CA ASN A 48 -9.07 8.79 12.43
C ASN A 48 -8.81 7.51 11.61
N GLY A 49 -8.53 7.63 10.30
CA GLY A 49 -8.28 6.49 9.42
C GLY A 49 -9.53 5.87 8.77
N ASP A 50 -10.73 6.42 8.98
CA ASP A 50 -11.98 5.90 8.38
C ASP A 50 -11.98 6.04 6.85
N GLU A 51 -11.54 7.19 6.32
CA GLU A 51 -11.41 7.43 4.88
C GLU A 51 -10.47 6.40 4.22
N PHE A 52 -9.31 6.17 4.86
CA PHE A 52 -8.36 5.16 4.42
C PHE A 52 -8.98 3.77 4.42
N THR A 53 -9.70 3.41 5.48
CA THR A 53 -10.36 2.10 5.60
C THR A 53 -11.44 1.91 4.54
N ASN A 54 -12.22 2.95 4.24
CA ASN A 54 -13.23 2.94 3.19
C ASN A 54 -12.62 2.76 1.79
N GLU A 55 -11.54 3.48 1.48
CA GLU A 55 -10.84 3.35 0.20
C GLU A 55 -10.23 1.95 0.03
N VAL A 56 -9.49 1.47 1.03
CA VAL A 56 -8.90 0.12 1.04
C VAL A 56 -10.00 -0.94 0.91
N GLY A 57 -11.09 -0.81 1.66
CA GLY A 57 -12.24 -1.71 1.59
C GLY A 57 -12.89 -1.75 0.22
N THR A 58 -12.91 -0.62 -0.50
CA THR A 58 -13.41 -0.54 -1.87
C THR A 58 -12.44 -1.18 -2.85
N MET A 59 -11.16 -0.81 -2.81
CA MET A 59 -10.12 -1.37 -3.67
C MET A 59 -9.95 -2.87 -3.49
N GLY A 60 -10.13 -3.39 -2.27
CA GLY A 60 -10.06 -4.82 -1.97
C GLY A 60 -11.16 -5.66 -2.63
N LYS A 61 -12.28 -5.05 -3.03
CA LYS A 61 -13.39 -5.72 -3.72
C LYS A 61 -13.27 -5.67 -5.24
N ILE A 62 -12.46 -4.77 -5.79
CA ILE A 62 -12.32 -4.61 -7.23
C ILE A 62 -11.38 -5.69 -7.76
N HIS A 63 -11.93 -6.54 -8.63
CA HIS A 63 -11.17 -7.59 -9.31
C HIS A 63 -11.45 -7.54 -10.80
N HIS A 64 -10.63 -6.78 -11.53
CA HIS A 64 -10.77 -6.57 -12.97
C HIS A 64 -9.40 -6.55 -13.65
N ILE A 65 -9.29 -7.12 -14.85
CA ILE A 65 -8.01 -7.26 -15.57
C ILE A 65 -7.32 -5.92 -15.88
N ASN A 66 -8.11 -4.86 -16.07
CA ASN A 66 -7.62 -3.51 -16.36
C ASN A 66 -7.54 -2.60 -15.12
N VAL A 67 -7.69 -3.15 -13.90
CA VAL A 67 -7.60 -2.37 -12.66
C VAL A 67 -6.55 -2.98 -11.76
N VAL A 68 -5.71 -2.13 -11.18
CA VAL A 68 -4.62 -2.54 -10.31
C VAL A 68 -5.19 -3.25 -9.07
N ARG A 69 -4.68 -4.46 -8.78
CA ARG A 69 -5.13 -5.25 -7.64
C ARG A 69 -4.44 -4.79 -6.36
N LEU A 70 -5.23 -4.46 -5.33
CA LEU A 70 -4.71 -4.24 -3.99
C LEU A 70 -4.38 -5.58 -3.33
N VAL A 71 -3.09 -5.81 -3.07
CA VAL A 71 -2.62 -7.07 -2.48
C VAL A 71 -2.79 -7.04 -0.96
N GLY A 72 -2.49 -5.91 -0.32
CA GLY A 72 -2.62 -5.71 1.11
C GLY A 72 -2.42 -4.26 1.52
N TYR A 73 -2.57 -3.99 2.81
CA TYR A 73 -2.39 -2.67 3.39
C TYR A 73 -1.75 -2.75 4.79
N CYS A 74 -1.11 -1.65 5.20
CA CYS A 74 -0.55 -1.45 6.52
C CYS A 74 -1.17 -0.18 7.09
N ALA A 75 -1.74 -0.28 8.28
CA ALA A 75 -2.39 0.85 8.98
C ALA A 75 -1.74 1.11 10.34
N ASP A 76 -0.49 0.66 10.54
CA ASP A 76 0.26 0.92 11.76
C ASP A 76 0.63 2.40 11.85
N GLY A 77 0.02 3.10 12.80
CA GLY A 77 0.16 4.55 12.96
C GLY A 77 -1.15 5.31 13.02
N PHE A 78 -2.28 4.61 12.91
CA PHE A 78 -3.56 5.00 13.50
C PHE A 78 -3.84 4.13 14.73
#